data_AF-A0A6N2ENS7-F1
#
_entry.id   AF-A0A6N2ENS7-F1
#
_cell.length_a   1.000
_cell.length_b   1.000
_cell.length_c   1.000
_cell.angle_alpha   90.00
_cell.angle_beta   90.00
_cell.angle_gamma   90.00
#
_symmetry.space_group_name_H-M   'P 1'
#
loop_
_entity.id
_entity.type
_entity.pdbx_description
1 polymer ?
#
loop_
_entity_poly.entity_id
_entity_poly.type
_entity_poly.pdbx_seq_one_letter_code
_entity_poly.pdbx_strand_id
1 'polypeptide(L)'
;MSDQLVESKFLVDLAGVDLDTRLYGREHIEGYNPHRGEMSLLDHIVWESDDHSSGVALKIVRDDEFWVKGHYPGKPMFPGVL
;
A
#
# COMPACT_ATOMS: atom_id res chain seq x y z
N MET A 1 -14.24 -21.45 -29.35
CA MET A 1 -14.79 -20.22 -28.74
C MET A 1 -13.59 -19.51 -28.15
N SER A 2 -13.22 -18.35 -28.71
CA SER A 2 -12.02 -17.61 -28.31
C SER A 2 -12.24 -17.09 -26.89
N ASP A 3 -11.41 -17.54 -25.97
CA ASP A 3 -11.30 -16.98 -24.63
C ASP A 3 -10.75 -15.56 -24.80
N GLN A 4 -11.63 -14.57 -24.73
CA GLN A 4 -11.24 -13.17 -24.81
C GLN A 4 -10.61 -12.83 -23.47
N LEU A 5 -9.28 -12.69 -23.43
CA LEU A 5 -8.56 -12.23 -22.26
C LEU A 5 -9.16 -10.89 -21.83
N VAL A 6 -9.90 -10.90 -20.73
CA VAL A 6 -10.38 -9.67 -20.10
C VAL A 6 -9.14 -8.98 -19.54
N GLU A 7 -8.76 -7.88 -20.17
CA GLU A 7 -7.65 -7.07 -19.72
C GLU A 7 -7.93 -6.60 -18.28
N SER A 8 -7.08 -6.99 -17.34
CA SER A 8 -7.25 -6.62 -15.94
C SER A 8 -7.13 -5.10 -15.80
N LYS A 9 -8.07 -4.48 -15.09
CA LYS A 9 -8.02 -3.06 -14.73
C LYS A 9 -6.86 -2.75 -13.76
N PHE A 10 -6.35 -3.77 -13.07
CA PHE A 10 -5.34 -3.61 -12.03
C PHE A 10 -3.94 -3.92 -12.54
N LEU A 11 -2.94 -3.25 -11.95
CA LEU A 11 -1.53 -3.50 -12.23
C LEU A 11 -1.08 -4.91 -11.80
N VAL A 12 -1.73 -5.46 -10.78
CA VAL A 12 -1.51 -6.81 -10.24
C VAL A 12 -2.87 -7.49 -10.12
N ASP A 13 -2.96 -8.78 -10.49
CA ASP A 13 -4.15 -9.58 -10.20
C ASP A 13 -4.20 -9.91 -8.70
N LEU A 14 -5.08 -9.22 -7.99
CA LEU A 14 -5.22 -9.38 -6.54
C LEU A 14 -5.95 -10.67 -6.14
N ALA A 15 -6.61 -11.37 -7.07
CA ALA A 15 -7.33 -12.60 -6.74
C ALA A 15 -6.40 -13.73 -6.23
N GLY A 16 -5.13 -13.71 -6.64
CA GLY A 16 -4.10 -14.65 -6.20
C GLY A 16 -3.28 -14.18 -5.00
N VAL A 17 -3.53 -12.98 -4.47
CA VAL A 17 -2.75 -12.41 -3.37
C VAL A 17 -3.52 -12.53 -2.06
N ASP A 18 -2.93 -13.19 -1.06
CA ASP A 18 -3.43 -13.15 0.31
C ASP A 18 -3.14 -11.78 0.94
N LEU A 19 -4.15 -10.91 0.99
CA LEU A 19 -4.02 -9.54 1.49
C LEU A 19 -3.81 -9.45 3.01
N ASP A 20 -4.01 -10.54 3.75
CA ASP A 20 -3.72 -10.60 5.18
C ASP A 20 -2.25 -10.94 5.48
N THR A 21 -1.49 -11.40 4.48
CA THR A 21 -0.06 -11.64 4.60
C THR A 21 0.71 -10.33 4.90
N ARG A 22 1.76 -10.46 5.72
CA ARG A 22 2.67 -9.38 6.12
C ARG A 22 4.11 -9.83 5.85
N LEU A 23 4.45 -10.00 4.58
CA LEU A 23 5.75 -10.54 4.12
C LEU A 23 6.93 -9.79 4.74
N TYR A 24 6.87 -8.45 4.69
CA TYR A 24 7.85 -7.59 5.36
C TYR A 24 7.16 -6.47 6.12
N GLY A 25 7.69 -6.16 7.31
CA GLY A 25 7.25 -5.04 8.14
C GLY A 25 8.17 -3.82 8.04
N ARG A 26 7.87 -2.81 8.87
CA ARG A 26 8.54 -1.50 8.85
C ARG A 26 10.07 -1.57 8.93
N GLU A 27 10.65 -2.41 9.79
CA GLU A 27 12.11 -2.52 9.95
C GLU A 27 12.81 -2.90 8.64
N HIS A 28 12.25 -3.88 7.92
CA HIS A 28 12.76 -4.28 6.62
C HIS A 28 12.64 -3.14 5.60
N ILE A 29 11.46 -2.51 5.51
CA ILE A 29 11.20 -1.39 4.61
C ILE A 29 12.18 -0.24 4.86
N GLU A 30 12.44 0.08 6.14
CA GLU A 30 13.34 1.15 6.55
C GLU A 30 14.81 0.93 6.14
N GLY A 31 15.22 -0.33 5.89
CA GLY A 31 16.53 -0.66 5.34
C GLY A 31 16.72 -0.22 3.89
N TYR A 32 15.63 -0.08 3.13
CA TYR A 32 15.66 0.33 1.71
C TYR A 32 15.11 1.74 1.49
N ASN A 33 14.07 2.10 2.22
CA ASN A 33 13.37 3.35 2.08
C ASN A 33 13.79 4.33 3.21
N PRO A 34 14.37 5.51 2.89
CA PRO A 34 14.85 6.45 3.91
C PRO A 34 13.74 7.27 4.59
N HIS A 35 12.49 7.19 4.14
CA HIS A 35 11.38 7.94 4.76
C HIS A 35 11.12 7.51 6.21
N ARG A 36 10.88 8.48 7.11
CA ARG A 36 10.64 8.28 8.55
C ARG A 36 9.54 9.21 9.07
N GLY A 37 9.06 8.93 10.28
CA GLY A 37 8.02 9.74 10.95
C GLY A 37 6.73 9.81 10.14
N GLU A 38 6.14 10.99 10.05
CA GLU A 38 4.86 11.24 9.37
C GLU A 38 4.86 10.88 7.88
N MET A 39 6.02 10.87 7.23
CA MET A 39 6.15 10.51 5.81
C MET A 39 6.48 9.02 5.60
N SER A 40 6.49 8.19 6.65
CA SER A 40 6.61 6.74 6.55
C SER A 40 5.25 6.10 6.25
N LEU A 41 4.80 6.23 5.00
CA LEU A 41 3.46 5.87 4.52
C LEU A 41 3.34 4.42 4.02
N LEU A 42 4.29 3.56 4.38
CA LEU A 42 4.28 2.13 4.04
C LEU A 42 4.45 1.32 5.32
N ASP A 43 3.46 0.48 5.64
CA ASP A 43 3.51 -0.32 6.87
C ASP A 43 4.02 -1.74 6.60
N HIS A 44 3.56 -2.35 5.50
CA HIS A 44 3.95 -3.71 5.13
C HIS A 44 4.05 -3.92 3.62
N ILE A 45 4.93 -4.83 3.23
CA ILE A 45 4.85 -5.51 1.93
C ILE A 45 4.00 -6.75 2.14
N VAL A 46 3.01 -6.96 1.27
CA VAL A 46 2.09 -8.11 1.28
C VAL A 46 2.61 -9.18 0.34
N TRP A 47 3.05 -8.77 -0.84
CA TRP A 47 3.58 -9.65 -1.88
C TRP A 47 4.53 -8.85 -2.77
N GLU A 48 5.53 -9.53 -3.34
CA GLU A 48 6.40 -9.02 -4.39
C GLU A 48 6.71 -10.14 -5.40
N SER A 49 6.98 -9.77 -6.65
CA SER A 49 7.51 -10.71 -7.63
C SER A 49 8.96 -11.06 -7.33
N ASP A 50 9.42 -12.24 -7.77
CA ASP A 50 10.80 -12.71 -7.54
C ASP A 50 11.88 -11.76 -8.10
N ASP A 51 11.53 -10.96 -9.11
CA ASP A 51 12.42 -9.96 -9.73
C ASP A 51 12.25 -8.54 -9.14
N HIS A 52 11.40 -8.38 -8.12
CA HIS A 52 11.05 -7.12 -7.45
C HIS A 52 10.50 -6.03 -8.38
N SER A 53 9.98 -6.39 -9.55
CA SER A 53 9.40 -5.43 -10.51
C SER A 53 7.94 -5.07 -10.21
N SER A 54 7.25 -5.90 -9.42
CA SER A 54 5.85 -5.72 -9.04
C SER A 54 5.65 -6.04 -7.57
N GLY A 55 4.68 -5.41 -6.94
CA GLY A 55 4.36 -5.69 -5.55
C GLY A 55 3.00 -5.15 -5.11
N VAL A 56 2.53 -5.70 -3.99
CA VAL A 56 1.35 -5.24 -3.26
C VAL A 56 1.82 -4.87 -1.86
N ALA A 57 1.45 -3.69 -1.41
CA ALA A 57 1.82 -3.19 -0.09
C ALA A 57 0.62 -2.57 0.62
N LEU A 58 0.76 -2.41 1.93
CA LEU A 58 -0.31 -1.97 2.82
C LEU A 58 0.10 -0.72 3.58
N LYS A 59 -0.81 0.27 3.57
CA LYS A 59 -0.84 1.41 4.48
C LYS A 59 -2.08 1.30 5.36
N ILE A 60 -1.87 1.21 6.66
CA ILE A 60 -2.88 1.26 7.70
C ILE A 60 -3.13 2.74 8.02
N VAL A 61 -4.33 3.21 7.67
CA VAL A 61 -4.78 4.58 7.92
C VAL A 61 -5.35 4.67 9.33
N ARG A 62 -4.84 5.60 10.14
CA ARG A 62 -5.30 5.87 11.51
C ARG A 62 -5.98 7.23 11.60
N ASP A 63 -6.85 7.37 12.59
CA ASP A 63 -7.61 8.59 12.87
C ASP A 63 -6.84 9.62 13.73
N ASP A 64 -5.57 9.35 14.02
CA ASP A 64 -4.69 10.21 14.82
C ASP A 64 -3.47 10.75 14.05
N GLU A 65 -3.42 10.55 12.73
CA GLU A 65 -2.31 10.99 11.88
C GLU A 65 -2.25 12.51 11.68
N PHE A 66 -1.07 13.03 11.32
CA PHE A 66 -0.82 14.48 11.19
C PHE A 66 -1.83 15.23 10.30
N TRP A 67 -2.32 14.58 9.23
CA TRP A 67 -3.23 15.16 8.26
C TRP A 67 -4.68 15.23 8.76
N VAL A 68 -5.07 14.42 9.75
CA VAL A 68 -6.46 14.29 10.22
C VAL A 68 -7.03 15.64 10.66
N LYS A 69 -6.25 16.42 11.43
CA LYS A 69 -6.69 17.72 11.95
C LYS A 69 -6.94 18.75 10.84
N GLY A 70 -6.29 18.61 9.70
CA GLY A 70 -6.29 19.60 8.60
C GLY A 70 -7.03 19.17 7.33
N HIS A 71 -7.32 17.88 7.16
CA HIS A 71 -7.85 17.35 5.90
C HIS A 71 -9.02 16.38 6.13
N TYR A 72 -10.23 16.86 6.41
CA TYR A 72 -10.59 18.25 6.73
C TYR A 72 -11.07 18.35 8.19
N PRO A 73 -10.98 19.52 8.84
CA PRO A 73 -11.53 19.70 10.19
C PRO A 73 -13.00 19.23 10.27
N GLY A 74 -13.30 18.32 11.20
CA GLY A 74 -14.64 17.74 11.39
C GLY A 74 -15.07 16.70 10.33
N LYS A 75 -14.26 16.47 9.29
CA LYS A 75 -14.50 15.46 8.24
C LYS A 75 -13.15 14.95 7.70
N PRO A 76 -12.42 14.14 8.47
CA PRO A 76 -11.13 13.64 8.04
C PRO A 76 -11.28 12.71 6.82
N MET A 77 -10.39 12.89 5.86
CA MET A 77 -10.30 12.14 4.61
C MET A 77 -8.83 11.97 4.28
N PHE A 78 -8.39 10.76 3.96
CA PHE A 78 -7.00 10.54 3.59
C PHE A 78 -6.65 11.38 2.34
N PRO A 79 -5.61 12.24 2.38
CA PRO A 79 -5.27 13.07 1.23
C PRO A 79 -4.80 12.21 0.06
N GLY A 80 -5.42 12.37 -1.12
CA GLY A 80 -5.10 11.54 -2.29
C GLY A 80 -3.70 11.74 -2.89
N VAL A 81 -2.93 12.72 -2.40
CA VAL A 81 -1.53 12.96 -2.79
C VAL A 81 -0.53 12.21 -1.90
N LEU A 82 -1.00 11.59 -0.81
CA LEU A 82 -0.22 10.73 0.08
C LEU A 82 -0.41 9.27 -0.33
#